data_AF-A0A0X3XPX8-F1
#
_entry.id   AF-A0A0X3XPX8-F1
#
_cell.length_a   1.000
_cell.length_b   1.000
_cell.length_c   1.000
_cell.angle_alpha   90.00
_cell.angle_beta   90.00
_cell.angle_gamma   90.00
#
_symmetry.space_group_name_H-M   'P 1'
#
loop_
_entity.id
_entity.type
_entity.pdbx_description
1 polymer ?
#
loop_
_entity_poly.entity_id
_entity_poly.type
_entity_poly.pdbx_seq_one_letter_code
_entity_poly.pdbx_strand_id
1 'polypeptide(L)' 'MAHWAVAIPIRVPGEQPRTGVQWFTYPASTFPCHGDVVEKVREDVDTETAIRHRAGAVADVGAIRVVWHDDVL' A
#
# COMPACT_ATOMS: atom_id res chain seq x y z
N MET A 1 11.13 9.03 -13.68
CA MET A 1 10.28 9.97 -12.93
C MET A 1 10.14 9.50 -11.49
N ALA A 2 10.35 10.40 -10.53
CA ALA A 2 10.24 10.06 -9.11
C ALA A 2 8.84 9.54 -8.73
N HIS A 3 8.79 8.55 -7.85
CA HIS A 3 7.56 7.92 -7.37
C HIS A 3 7.72 7.34 -5.97
N TRP A 4 6.59 7.12 -5.31
CA TRP A 4 6.51 6.36 -4.07
C TRP A 4 6.13 4.91 -4.37
N ALA A 5 6.91 3.97 -3.86
CA ALA A 5 6.55 2.56 -3.81
C ALA A 5 6.02 2.22 -2.42
N VAL A 6 4.85 1.60 -2.35
CA VAL A 6 4.17 1.29 -1.09
C VAL A 6 3.93 -0.20 -1.02
N ALA A 7 4.42 -0.83 0.05
CA ALA A 7 4.18 -2.23 0.37
C ALA A 7 3.22 -2.33 1.55
N ILE A 8 2.19 -3.15 1.38
CA ILE A 8 1.16 -3.37 2.40
C ILE A 8 1.07 -4.87 2.64
N PRO A 9 1.44 -5.35 3.85
CA PRO A 9 1.25 -6.74 4.20
C PRO A 9 -0.24 -7.08 4.22
N ILE A 10 -0.59 -8.20 3.63
CA ILE A 10 -1.96 -8.72 3.62
C ILE A 10 -2.01 -10.07 4.34
N ARG A 11 -3.11 -10.31 5.07
CA ARG A 11 -3.36 -11.53 5.83
C ARG A 11 -4.77 -12.04 5.53
N VAL A 12 -4.93 -13.34 5.29
CA VAL A 12 -6.25 -13.97 5.15
C VAL A 12 -6.67 -14.55 6.51
N PRO A 13 -7.75 -14.08 7.14
CA PRO A 13 -8.25 -14.66 8.38
C PRO A 13 -8.81 -16.07 8.14
N GLY A 14 -8.47 -17.04 9.00
CA GLY A 14 -9.13 -18.36 9.03
C GLY A 14 -8.47 -19.48 8.21
N GLU A 15 -7.52 -19.21 7.32
CA GLU A 15 -6.57 -20.20 6.78
C GLU A 15 -5.20 -20.04 7.46
N GLN A 16 -4.30 -21.02 7.36
CA GLN A 16 -2.89 -20.83 7.74
C GLN A 16 -2.39 -19.49 7.17
N PRO A 17 -1.62 -18.69 7.93
CA PRO A 17 -1.31 -17.32 7.54
C PRO A 17 -0.52 -17.30 6.23
N ARG A 18 -1.24 -17.18 5.11
CA ARG A 18 -0.67 -16.81 3.82
C ARG A 18 -0.38 -15.32 3.91
N THR A 19 0.85 -14.99 4.22
CA THR A 19 1.34 -13.61 4.22
C THR A 19 1.65 -13.21 2.79
N GLY A 20 0.88 -12.27 2.24
CA GLY A 20 1.17 -11.64 0.96
C GLY A 20 1.66 -10.21 1.16
N VAL A 21 2.19 -9.60 0.10
CA VAL A 21 2.46 -8.16 0.06
C VAL A 21 1.78 -7.61 -1.19
N GLN A 22 0.97 -6.57 -1.00
CA GLN A 22 0.41 -5.79 -2.10
C GLN A 22 1.28 -4.55 -2.30
N TRP A 23 1.61 -4.27 -3.57
CA TRP A 23 2.43 -3.14 -3.97
C TRP A 23 1.59 -2.09 -4.69
N PHE A 24 1.81 -0.83 -4.34
CA PHE A 24 1.23 0.33 -5.01
C PHE A 24 2.32 1.30 -5.41
N THR A 25 2.08 2.03 -6.49
CA THR A 25 2.99 3.05 -7.01
C THR A 25 2.23 4.36 -7.15
N TYR A 26 2.74 5.42 -6.53
CA TYR A 26 2.15 6.75 -6.59
C TYR A 26 3.13 7.75 -7.21
N PRO A 27 2.71 8.56 -8.19
CA PRO A 27 3.59 9.53 -8.82
C PRO A 27 3.93 10.68 -7.85
N ALA A 28 5.20 11.02 -7.73
CA ALA A 28 5.64 12.11 -6.85
C ALA A 28 5.11 13.49 -7.27
N SER A 29 4.75 13.66 -8.55
CA SER A 29 4.13 14.90 -9.05
C SER A 29 2.77 15.19 -8.43
N THR A 30 2.04 14.14 -8.04
CA THR A 30 0.72 14.24 -7.40
C THR A 30 0.83 14.22 -5.88
N PHE A 31 1.85 13.54 -5.35
CA PHE A 31 2.11 13.39 -3.92
C PHE A 31 3.53 13.87 -3.62
N PRO A 32 3.75 15.18 -3.49
CA PRO A 32 5.10 15.73 -3.29
C PRO A 32 5.66 15.39 -1.91
N CYS A 33 4.81 15.10 -0.92
CA CYS A 33 5.23 14.81 0.44
C CYS A 33 4.93 13.36 0.85
N HIS A 34 5.74 12.82 1.76
CA HIS A 34 5.53 11.51 2.37
C HIS A 34 4.19 11.42 3.13
N GLY A 35 3.75 12.51 3.77
CA GLY A 35 2.46 12.57 4.46
C GLY A 35 1.28 12.32 3.52
N ASP A 36 1.27 13.02 2.38
CA ASP A 36 0.20 12.96 1.37
C ASP A 36 0.03 11.53 0.82
N VAL A 37 1.14 10.84 0.55
CA VAL A 37 1.07 9.44 0.09
C VAL A 37 0.61 8.49 1.19
N VAL A 38 1.00 8.71 2.45
CA VAL A 38 0.54 7.87 3.57
C VAL A 38 -0.97 8.03 3.80
N GLU A 39 -1.48 9.26 3.77
CA GLU A 39 -2.91 9.52 3.87
C GLU A 39 -3.66 8.87 2.70
N LYS A 40 -3.15 9.04 1.48
CA LYS A 40 -3.79 8.45 0.31
C LYS A 40 -3.82 6.92 0.36
N VAL A 41 -2.72 6.30 0.77
CA VAL A 41 -2.64 4.86 0.96
C VAL A 41 -3.66 4.40 1.99
N ARG A 42 -3.80 5.12 3.11
CA ARG A 42 -4.78 4.81 4.15
C ARG A 42 -6.21 4.86 3.61
N GLU A 43 -6.56 5.89 2.85
CA GLU A 43 -7.87 5.95 2.18
C GLU A 43 -8.07 4.78 1.24
N ASP A 44 -7.06 4.50 0.40
CA ASP A 44 -7.16 3.43 -0.58
C ASP A 44 -7.37 2.11 0.16
N VAL A 45 -6.60 1.76 1.20
CA VAL A 45 -6.74 0.49 1.92
C VAL A 45 -7.94 0.36 2.85
N ASP A 46 -8.43 1.45 3.41
CA ASP A 46 -9.55 1.46 4.37
C ASP A 46 -10.91 1.29 3.66
N THR A 47 -10.98 1.56 2.36
CA THR A 47 -12.19 1.28 1.59
C THR A 47 -12.41 -0.23 1.44
N GLU A 48 -13.64 -0.69 1.71
CA GLU A 48 -14.03 -2.10 1.61
C GLU A 48 -13.65 -2.72 0.25
N THR A 49 -13.61 -1.92 -0.81
CA THR A 49 -13.30 -2.34 -2.18
C THR A 49 -11.82 -2.62 -2.44
N ALA A 50 -10.89 -2.03 -1.68
CA ALA A 50 -9.48 -2.08 -2.07
C ALA A 50 -8.77 -3.35 -1.60
N ILE A 51 -9.14 -3.89 -0.43
CA ILE A 51 -8.39 -5.00 0.17
C ILE A 51 -9.24 -6.20 0.56
N ARG A 52 -10.52 -6.03 0.95
CA ARG A 52 -11.37 -7.17 1.36
C ARG A 52 -11.64 -8.21 0.26
N HIS A 53 -11.32 -7.94 -1.01
CA HIS A 53 -11.83 -8.76 -2.12
C HIS A 53 -10.81 -9.51 -2.99
N ARG A 54 -9.49 -9.43 -2.73
CA ARG A 54 -8.59 -10.47 -3.27
C ARG A 54 -8.61 -11.68 -2.35
N ALA A 55 -9.66 -12.50 -2.47
CA ALA A 55 -9.86 -13.75 -1.74
C ALA A 55 -9.99 -13.66 -0.20
N GLY A 56 -10.57 -12.57 0.34
CA GLY A 56 -10.80 -12.43 1.79
C GLY A 56 -9.57 -11.98 2.60
N ALA A 57 -8.56 -11.44 1.93
CA ALA A 57 -7.40 -10.85 2.59
C ALA A 57 -7.74 -9.51 3.27
N VAL A 58 -7.03 -9.20 4.34
CA VAL A 58 -7.12 -7.96 5.13
C VAL A 58 -5.73 -7.32 5.16
N ALA A 59 -5.65 -6.02 4.92
CA ALA A 59 -4.40 -5.29 5.01
C ALA A 59 -4.04 -4.99 6.46
N ASP A 60 -2.76 -5.10 6.74
CA ASP A 60 -2.16 -4.59 7.96
C ASP A 60 -1.72 -3.13 7.74
N VAL A 61 -2.67 -2.21 7.91
CA VAL A 61 -2.45 -0.76 7.74
C VAL A 61 -1.39 -0.22 8.70
N GLY A 62 -1.22 -0.85 9.87
CA GLY A 62 -0.17 -0.51 10.83
C GLY A 62 1.23 -0.92 10.39
N ALA A 63 1.35 -1.78 9.38
CA ALA A 63 2.60 -2.32 8.84
C ALA A 63 2.93 -1.79 7.43
N ILE A 64 2.28 -0.71 6.98
CA ILE A 64 2.57 -0.06 5.70
C ILE A 64 4.04 0.36 5.64
N ARG A 65 4.70 0.05 4.51
CA ARG A 65 6.05 0.52 4.19
C ARG A 65 6.00 1.41 2.96
N VAL A 66 6.50 2.64 3.08
CA VAL A 66 6.59 3.61 1.99
C VAL A 66 8.06 3.85 1.67
N VAL A 67 8.43 3.77 0.39
CA VAL A 67 9.80 3.96 -0.09
C VAL A 67 9.77 5.00 -1.22
N TRP A 68 10.65 5.99 -1.12
CA TRP A 68 10.88 6.95 -2.21
C TRP A 68 11.80 6.32 -3.25
N HIS A 69 11.40 6.39 -4.51
CA HIS A 69 12.24 6.06 -5.66
C HIS A 69 12.39 7.30 -6.52
N ASP A 70 13.62 7.77 -6.65
CA ASP A 70 13.95 8.76 -7.66
C ASP A 70 14.60 8.03 -8.83
N ASP A 71 14.04 8.20 -10.03
CA ASP A 71 14.71 7.76 -11.26
C ASP A 71 15.79 8.80 -11.57
N VAL A 72 16.83 8.86 -10.73
CA VAL A 72 18.04 9.59 -11.02
C VAL A 72 18.81 8.77 -12.05
N LEU A 73 18.62 9.11 -13.32
CA LEU A 73 19.53 8.74 -14.41
C LEU A 73 20.71 9.71 -14.41
#